data_AF-A0A8C4TNQ4-F1
#
_entry.id   AF-A0A8C4TNQ4-F1
#
_cell.length_a   1.000
_cell.length_b   1.000
_cell.length_c   1.000
_cell.angle_alpha   90.00
_cell.angle_beta   90.00
_cell.angle_gamma   90.00
#
_symmetry.space_group_name_H-M   'P 1'
#
loop_
_entity.id
_entity.type
_entity.pdbx_description
1 polymer ?
#
loop_
_entity_poly.entity_id
_entity_poly.type
_entity_poly.pdbx_seq_one_letter_code
_entity_poly.pdbx_strand_id
1 'polypeptide(L)'
;MGRSILRHKSGEGYRKISAALKVPMSTVASIIRKWKKFKITRTLPRSGRALVREVTKNPMVTLSELQRSSVERGEPSRRTTISAVIHQSGLYGRVARRKPLLNKRHMAARLEFAKRCIDKVLSKGCEYLWTWDFSVFLFLINLQKPQVNFFHVVIMGCLCVEF
;
A
#
# COMPACT_ATOMS: atom_id res chain seq x y z
N MET A 1 29.21 -4.17 -18.00
CA MET A 1 28.71 -4.88 -19.21
C MET A 1 28.45 -6.35 -18.85
N GLY A 2 27.51 -7.02 -19.52
CA GLY A 2 27.17 -8.42 -19.21
C GLY A 2 28.09 -9.41 -19.89
N ARG A 3 28.35 -10.55 -19.22
CA ARG A 3 29.30 -11.60 -19.66
C ARG A 3 29.02 -12.12 -21.08
N SER A 4 27.76 -12.24 -21.49
CA SER A 4 27.39 -12.66 -22.85
C SER A 4 27.75 -11.64 -23.94
N ILE A 5 27.66 -10.34 -23.63
CA ILE A 5 27.95 -9.27 -24.61
C ILE A 5 29.47 -9.11 -24.78
N LEU A 6 30.23 -9.28 -23.70
CA LEU A 6 31.69 -9.24 -23.76
C LEU A 6 32.25 -10.32 -24.70
N ARG A 7 31.78 -11.58 -24.53
CA ARG A 7 32.16 -12.70 -25.40
C ARG A 7 31.68 -12.54 -26.85
N HIS A 8 30.51 -11.91 -27.05
CA HIS A 8 30.04 -11.60 -28.40
C HIS A 8 30.91 -10.54 -29.08
N LYS A 9 31.40 -9.53 -28.35
CA LYS A 9 32.33 -8.52 -28.87
C LYS A 9 33.70 -9.10 -29.23
N SER A 10 34.16 -10.13 -28.53
CA SER A 10 35.38 -10.88 -28.86
C SER A 10 35.20 -11.87 -30.02
N GLY A 11 34.07 -11.84 -30.73
CA GLY A 11 33.81 -12.68 -31.90
C GLY A 11 33.36 -14.11 -31.61
N GLU A 12 33.02 -14.45 -30.35
CA GLU A 12 32.53 -15.80 -30.03
C GLU A 12 31.12 -16.02 -30.61
N GLY A 13 30.90 -17.17 -31.25
CA GLY A 13 29.59 -17.59 -31.76
C GLY A 13 28.60 -17.96 -30.64
N TYR A 14 27.30 -17.89 -30.93
CA TYR A 14 26.23 -18.11 -29.95
C TYR A 14 26.32 -19.46 -29.21
N ARG A 15 26.72 -20.53 -29.90
CA ARG A 15 26.86 -21.89 -29.33
C ARG A 15 27.99 -21.94 -28.29
N LYS A 16 29.13 -21.28 -28.57
CA LYS A 16 30.29 -21.21 -27.68
C LYS A 16 29.97 -20.40 -26.41
N ILE A 17 29.26 -19.29 -26.58
CA ILE A 17 28.78 -18.46 -25.46
C ILE A 17 27.77 -19.23 -24.60
N SER A 18 26.85 -19.95 -25.23
CA SER A 18 25.83 -20.76 -24.55
C SER A 18 26.47 -21.86 -23.70
N ALA A 19 27.43 -22.59 -24.26
CA ALA A 19 28.18 -23.63 -23.54
C ALA A 19 28.97 -23.04 -22.37
N ALA A 20 29.69 -21.93 -22.59
CA ALA A 20 30.50 -21.29 -21.57
C ALA A 20 29.69 -20.72 -20.38
N LEU A 21 28.47 -20.22 -20.65
CA LEU A 21 27.60 -19.65 -19.63
C LEU A 21 26.58 -20.64 -19.05
N LYS A 22 26.47 -21.85 -19.61
CA LYS A 22 25.41 -22.83 -19.30
C LYS A 22 24.01 -22.23 -19.40
N VAL A 23 23.80 -21.37 -20.40
CA VAL A 23 22.52 -20.69 -20.68
C VAL A 23 22.03 -21.14 -22.05
N PRO A 24 20.74 -21.43 -22.25
CA PRO A 24 20.22 -21.85 -23.55
C PRO A 24 20.50 -20.82 -24.65
N MET A 25 20.80 -21.31 -25.85
CA MET A 25 21.20 -20.49 -27.00
C MET A 25 20.16 -19.42 -27.37
N SER A 26 18.87 -19.72 -27.20
CA SER A 26 17.74 -18.77 -27.44
C SER A 26 17.81 -17.54 -26.52
N THR A 27 18.22 -17.74 -25.27
CA THR A 27 18.40 -16.65 -24.30
C THR A 27 19.61 -15.81 -24.65
N VAL A 28 20.73 -16.42 -25.05
CA VAL A 28 21.93 -15.71 -25.53
C VAL A 28 21.59 -14.83 -26.74
N ALA A 29 20.89 -15.38 -27.73
CA ALA A 29 20.44 -14.65 -28.90
C ALA A 29 19.50 -13.48 -28.52
N SER A 30 18.58 -13.70 -27.59
CA SER A 30 17.66 -12.66 -27.11
C SER A 30 18.36 -11.53 -26.37
N ILE A 31 19.38 -11.85 -25.56
CA ILE A 31 20.23 -10.85 -24.88
C ILE A 31 21.00 -10.01 -25.90
N ILE A 32 21.61 -10.65 -26.90
CA ILE A 32 22.40 -9.96 -27.93
C ILE A 32 21.51 -9.08 -28.81
N ARG A 33 20.34 -9.57 -29.26
CA ARG A 33 19.35 -8.75 -29.98
C ARG A 33 18.92 -7.53 -29.16
N LYS A 34 18.60 -7.73 -27.88
CA LYS A 34 18.22 -6.63 -26.96
C LYS A 34 19.35 -5.60 -26.84
N TRP A 35 20.59 -6.06 -26.67
CA TRP A 35 21.74 -5.17 -26.60
C TRP A 35 21.98 -4.42 -27.91
N LYS A 36 21.84 -5.06 -29.08
CA LYS A 36 21.97 -4.38 -30.38
C LYS A 36 20.98 -3.21 -30.50
N LYS A 37 19.72 -3.41 -30.06
CA LYS A 37 18.64 -2.41 -30.14
C LYS A 37 18.77 -1.30 -29.10
N PHE A 38 18.92 -1.65 -27.82
CA PHE A 38 18.82 -0.68 -26.71
C PHE A 38 20.16 -0.31 -26.10
N LYS A 39 21.26 -0.99 -26.45
CA LYS A 39 22.61 -0.86 -25.85
C LYS A 39 22.67 -1.10 -24.32
N ILE A 40 21.55 -1.43 -23.69
CA ILE A 40 21.43 -1.73 -22.27
C ILE A 40 21.67 -3.23 -22.05
N THR A 41 22.39 -3.56 -20.97
CA THR A 41 22.55 -4.95 -20.52
C THR A 41 21.62 -5.33 -19.36
N ARG A 42 21.24 -4.35 -18.54
CA ARG A 42 20.34 -4.59 -17.39
C ARG A 42 18.93 -4.88 -17.89
N THR A 43 18.17 -5.63 -17.10
CA THR A 43 16.73 -5.73 -17.32
C THR A 43 16.13 -4.34 -17.26
N LEU A 44 15.36 -3.95 -18.30
CA LEU A 44 14.61 -2.69 -18.26
C LEU A 44 13.69 -2.74 -17.04
N PRO A 45 13.58 -1.63 -16.27
CA PRO A 45 12.60 -1.54 -15.21
C PRO A 45 11.21 -1.78 -15.82
N ARG A 46 10.41 -2.64 -15.16
CA ARG A 46 8.99 -2.78 -15.54
C ARG A 46 8.32 -1.42 -15.33
N SER A 47 7.74 -0.87 -16.39
CA SER A 47 7.03 0.41 -16.37
C SER A 47 5.99 0.41 -15.24
N GLY A 48 5.86 1.54 -14.55
CA GLY A 48 4.87 1.76 -13.49
C GLY A 48 5.21 1.23 -12.09
N ARG A 49 6.02 0.17 -11.93
CA ARG A 49 6.35 -0.35 -10.58
C ARG A 49 7.10 0.66 -9.71
N ALA A 50 7.92 1.52 -10.32
CA ALA A 50 8.63 2.57 -9.60
C ALA A 50 7.66 3.61 -9.01
N LEU A 51 6.66 4.03 -9.80
CA LEU A 51 5.63 4.99 -9.38
C LEU A 51 4.80 4.45 -8.22
N VAL A 52 4.33 3.21 -8.31
CA VAL A 52 3.54 2.57 -7.24
C VAL A 52 4.34 2.50 -5.93
N ARG A 53 5.64 2.17 -5.99
CA ARG A 53 6.51 2.15 -4.81
C ARG A 53 6.70 3.53 -4.19
N GLU A 54 6.82 4.56 -5.02
CA GLU A 54 6.97 5.95 -4.57
C GLU A 54 5.72 6.42 -3.83
N VAL A 55 4.53 6.18 -4.39
CA VAL A 55 3.24 6.50 -3.77
C VAL A 55 3.02 5.69 -2.48
N THR A 56 3.45 4.43 -2.44
CA THR A 56 3.30 3.59 -1.23
C THR A 56 4.16 4.09 -0.08
N LYS A 57 5.37 4.59 -0.35
CA LYS A 57 6.25 5.19 0.67
C LYS A 57 5.67 6.49 1.21
N ASN A 58 5.21 7.35 0.31
CA ASN A 58 4.69 8.67 0.64
C ASN A 58 3.31 8.84 -0.02
N PRO A 59 2.20 8.49 0.67
CA PRO A 59 0.86 8.50 0.08
C PRO A 59 0.32 9.92 -0.18
N MET A 60 0.97 10.96 0.34
CA MET A 60 0.59 12.35 0.13
C MET A 60 1.26 13.01 -1.09
N VAL A 61 2.06 12.26 -1.86
CA VAL A 61 2.76 12.81 -3.03
C VAL A 61 1.76 13.18 -4.12
N THR A 62 1.95 14.37 -4.70
CA THR A 62 1.11 14.87 -5.78
C THR A 62 1.52 14.31 -7.15
N LEU A 63 0.59 14.28 -8.11
CA LEU A 63 0.90 13.85 -9.48
C LEU A 63 2.01 14.69 -10.14
N SER A 64 2.10 15.98 -9.80
CA SER A 64 3.14 16.88 -10.32
C SER A 64 4.52 16.53 -9.80
N GLU A 65 4.63 16.11 -8.54
CA GLU A 65 5.88 15.63 -7.95
C GLU A 65 6.30 14.30 -8.56
N LEU A 66 5.36 13.36 -8.75
CA LEU A 66 5.63 12.10 -9.45
C LEU A 66 6.08 12.33 -10.89
N GLN A 67 5.54 13.34 -11.56
CA GLN A 67 5.98 13.71 -12.90
C GLN A 67 7.42 14.22 -12.89
N ARG A 68 7.76 15.11 -11.95
CA ARG A 68 9.15 15.59 -11.77
C ARG A 68 10.12 14.45 -11.48
N SER A 69 9.78 13.55 -10.55
CA SER A 69 10.62 12.40 -10.21
C SER A 69 10.75 11.41 -11.38
N SER A 70 9.74 11.30 -12.24
CA SER A 70 9.81 10.47 -13.44
C SER A 70 10.77 11.04 -14.49
N VAL A 71 10.77 12.37 -14.67
CA VAL A 71 11.71 13.06 -15.56
C VAL A 71 13.15 12.90 -15.06
N GLU A 72 13.38 13.06 -13.76
CA GLU A 72 14.69 12.87 -13.13
C GLU A 72 15.24 11.45 -13.33
N ARG A 73 14.36 10.44 -13.32
CA ARG A 73 14.72 9.05 -13.61
C ARG A 73 14.97 8.75 -15.10
N GLY A 74 14.81 9.73 -15.99
CA GLY A 74 14.97 9.57 -17.42
C GLY A 74 13.80 8.87 -18.12
N GLU A 75 12.64 8.75 -17.46
CA GLU A 75 11.41 8.17 -18.02
C GLU A 75 10.30 9.23 -17.97
N PRO A 76 10.30 10.23 -18.88
CA PRO A 76 9.29 11.28 -18.87
C PRO A 76 7.91 10.69 -19.18
N SER A 77 7.07 10.60 -18.15
CA SER A 77 5.70 10.10 -18.26
C SER A 77 4.70 11.25 -18.25
N ARG A 78 3.65 11.16 -19.07
CA ARG A 78 2.52 12.11 -19.00
C ARG A 78 1.74 11.91 -17.70
N ARG A 79 1.15 13.00 -17.17
CA ARG A 79 0.32 12.95 -15.94
C ARG A 79 -0.80 11.91 -16.04
N THR A 80 -1.44 11.80 -17.21
CA THR A 80 -2.51 10.81 -17.47
C THR A 80 -2.01 9.37 -17.34
N THR A 81 -0.81 9.07 -17.85
CA THR A 81 -0.16 7.76 -17.71
C THR A 81 0.16 7.44 -16.26
N ILE A 82 0.66 8.41 -15.50
CA ILE A 82 0.96 8.25 -14.07
C ILE A 82 -0.34 7.94 -13.31
N SER A 83 -1.39 8.71 -13.53
CA SER A 83 -2.71 8.50 -12.91
C SER A 83 -3.28 7.11 -13.26
N ALA A 84 -3.24 6.71 -14.54
CA ALA A 84 -3.73 5.42 -14.99
C ALA A 84 -2.99 4.26 -14.31
N VAL A 85 -1.66 4.31 -14.20
CA VAL A 85 -0.86 3.30 -13.50
C VAL A 85 -1.25 3.20 -12.03
N ILE A 86 -1.44 4.33 -11.35
CA ILE A 86 -1.82 4.39 -9.94
C ILE A 86 -3.22 3.79 -9.75
N HIS A 87 -4.19 4.15 -10.59
CA HIS A 87 -5.54 3.58 -10.55
C HIS A 87 -5.55 2.08 -10.85
N GLN A 88 -4.77 1.61 -11.82
CA GLN A 88 -4.62 0.17 -12.11
C GLN A 88 -4.02 -0.60 -10.93
N SER A 89 -3.23 0.07 -10.09
CA SER A 89 -2.68 -0.53 -8.87
C SER A 89 -3.64 -0.49 -7.66
N GLY A 90 -4.86 0.03 -7.82
CA GLY A 90 -5.86 0.14 -6.76
C GLY A 90 -5.59 1.24 -5.73
N LEU A 91 -4.67 2.16 -6.05
CA LEU A 91 -4.36 3.31 -5.21
C LEU A 91 -5.24 4.49 -5.63
N TYR A 92 -5.92 5.10 -4.66
CA TYR A 92 -6.81 6.22 -4.90
C TYR A 92 -6.52 7.37 -3.94
N GLY A 93 -6.70 8.59 -4.43
CA GLY A 93 -6.74 9.77 -3.57
C GLY A 93 -7.84 9.62 -2.51
N ARG A 94 -7.47 9.85 -1.25
CA ARG A 94 -8.39 9.88 -0.10
C ARG A 94 -7.98 11.03 0.81
N VAL A 95 -8.97 11.60 1.48
CA VAL A 95 -8.72 12.60 2.53
C VAL A 95 -8.44 11.88 3.85
N ALA A 96 -7.33 12.21 4.49
CA ALA A 96 -7.01 11.68 5.81
C ALA A 96 -8.07 12.12 6.83
N ARG A 97 -8.61 11.17 7.62
CA ARG A 97 -9.54 11.52 8.70
C ARG A 97 -8.80 12.23 9.83
N ARG A 98 -9.43 13.27 10.39
CA ARG A 98 -8.94 13.91 11.63
C ARG A 98 -9.00 12.89 12.77
N LYS A 99 -7.86 12.62 13.40
CA LYS A 99 -7.77 11.76 14.58
C LYS A 99 -7.22 12.59 15.75
N PRO A 100 -7.75 12.40 16.97
CA PRO A 100 -7.14 13.01 18.14
C PRO A 100 -5.72 12.48 18.31
N LEU A 101 -4.80 13.36 18.72
CA LEU A 101 -3.42 12.97 19.01
C LEU A 101 -3.41 12.14 20.30
N LEU A 102 -2.86 10.93 20.23
CA LEU A 102 -2.77 10.04 21.39
C LEU A 102 -1.34 9.99 21.92
N ASN A 103 -1.19 10.24 23.21
CA ASN A 103 0.07 10.01 23.91
C ASN A 103 0.25 8.50 24.17
N LYS A 104 1.50 8.05 24.39
CA LYS A 104 1.85 6.64 24.67
C LYS A 104 1.05 6.06 25.83
N ARG A 105 0.88 6.83 26.91
CA ARG A 105 0.04 6.46 28.07
C ARG A 105 -1.40 6.16 27.66
N HIS A 106 -2.01 7.01 26.82
CA HIS A 106 -3.38 6.83 26.36
C HIS A 106 -3.52 5.61 25.45
N MET A 107 -2.52 5.33 24.59
CA MET A 107 -2.54 4.13 23.74
C MET A 107 -2.49 2.85 24.57
N ALA A 108 -1.63 2.80 25.60
CA ALA A 108 -1.52 1.65 26.49
C ALA A 108 -2.83 1.40 27.27
N ALA A 109 -3.38 2.44 27.90
CA ALA A 109 -4.64 2.34 28.65
C ALA A 109 -5.81 1.90 27.76
N ARG A 110 -5.93 2.45 26.54
CA ARG A 110 -6.97 2.05 25.58
C ARG A 110 -6.82 0.60 25.14
N LEU A 111 -5.59 0.12 24.95
CA LEU A 111 -5.33 -1.26 24.56
C LEU A 111 -5.65 -2.24 25.68
N GLU A 112 -5.26 -1.93 26.92
CA GLU A 112 -5.58 -2.73 28.10
C GLU A 112 -7.09 -2.80 28.34
N PHE A 113 -7.76 -1.65 28.22
CA PHE A 113 -9.22 -1.56 28.30
C PHE A 113 -9.89 -2.44 27.22
N ALA A 114 -9.44 -2.35 25.96
CA ALA A 114 -10.00 -3.16 24.87
C ALA A 114 -9.84 -4.66 25.13
N LYS A 115 -8.68 -5.09 25.64
CA LYS A 115 -8.44 -6.51 26.02
C LYS A 115 -9.40 -6.97 27.11
N ARG A 116 -9.48 -6.22 28.23
CA ARG A 116 -10.41 -6.50 29.33
C ARG A 116 -11.86 -6.60 28.85
N CYS A 117 -12.28 -5.72 27.94
CA CYS A 117 -13.63 -5.75 27.38
C CYS A 117 -13.90 -6.99 26.53
N ILE A 118 -12.97 -7.37 25.65
CA ILE A 118 -13.12 -8.59 24.83
C ILE A 118 -13.22 -9.83 25.72
N ASP A 119 -12.36 -9.93 26.73
CA ASP A 119 -12.35 -11.06 27.68
C ASP A 119 -13.66 -11.15 28.48
N LYS A 120 -14.22 -10.01 28.88
CA LYS A 120 -15.50 -9.93 29.61
C LYS A 120 -16.70 -10.29 28.74
N VAL A 121 -16.70 -9.88 27.46
CA VAL A 121 -17.76 -10.25 26.50
C VAL A 121 -17.78 -11.75 26.24
N LEU A 122 -16.60 -12.37 26.08
CA LEU A 122 -16.48 -13.80 25.83
C LEU A 122 -16.83 -14.67 27.04
N SER A 123 -16.53 -14.20 28.25
CA SER A 123 -16.69 -15.01 29.48
C SER A 123 -18.08 -14.96 30.10
N LYS A 124 -18.83 -13.85 29.98
CA LYS A 124 -20.04 -13.64 30.78
C LYS A 124 -21.30 -13.26 30.01
N GLY A 125 -21.28 -13.21 28.67
CA GLY A 125 -22.46 -12.83 27.90
C GLY A 125 -23.06 -11.51 28.39
N CYS A 126 -22.21 -10.51 28.65
CA CYS A 126 -22.64 -9.27 29.27
C CYS A 126 -23.53 -8.44 28.32
N GLU A 127 -24.72 -8.09 28.80
CA GLU A 127 -25.57 -7.04 28.23
C GLU A 127 -24.94 -5.68 28.58
N TYR A 128 -24.47 -4.95 27.57
CA TYR A 128 -23.85 -3.63 27.75
C TYR A 128 -24.94 -2.55 27.67
N LEU A 129 -25.15 -1.80 28.75
CA LEU A 129 -25.89 -0.53 28.71
C LEU A 129 -24.87 0.60 28.56
N TRP A 130 -24.82 1.25 27.40
CA TRP A 130 -23.94 2.38 27.18
C TRP A 130 -24.60 3.66 27.72
N THR A 131 -24.11 4.23 28.82
CA THR A 131 -24.44 5.59 29.22
C THR A 131 -23.42 6.55 28.61
N TRP A 132 -23.87 7.30 27.59
CA TRP A 132 -23.10 8.38 26.98
C TRP A 132 -23.54 9.69 27.61
N ASP A 133 -22.81 10.19 28.59
CA ASP A 133 -23.10 11.51 29.16
C ASP A 133 -22.57 12.61 28.24
N PHE A 134 -23.34 12.89 27.18
CA PHE A 134 -23.49 14.24 26.64
C PHE A 134 -24.98 14.46 26.40
N SER A 135 -25.61 15.06 27.40
CA SER A 135 -27.02 15.51 27.45
C SER A 135 -28.08 14.41 27.58
N VAL A 136 -28.65 14.32 28.78
CA VAL A 136 -29.89 13.61 29.08
C VAL A 136 -31.02 14.11 28.16
N PHE A 137 -31.50 13.26 27.25
CA PHE A 137 -32.83 13.37 26.65
C PHE A 137 -33.56 12.06 26.91
N LEU A 138 -34.54 12.11 27.81
CA LEU A 138 -35.36 10.98 28.22
C LEU A 138 -36.22 10.53 27.04
N PHE A 139 -36.04 9.30 26.55
CA PHE A 139 -37.03 8.69 25.67
C PHE A 139 -37.42 7.32 26.21
N LEU A 140 -38.59 7.28 26.85
CA LEU A 140 -39.24 6.05 27.27
C LEU A 140 -39.66 5.23 26.04
N ILE A 141 -39.56 3.91 26.19
CA ILE A 141 -39.78 2.87 25.20
C ILE A 141 -41.20 2.98 24.60
N ASN A 142 -41.33 3.01 23.27
CA ASN A 142 -42.42 2.30 22.60
C ASN A 142 -42.15 1.97 21.12
N LEU A 143 -42.77 0.86 20.70
CA LEU A 143 -42.49 0.01 19.55
C LEU A 143 -42.85 0.63 18.19
N GLN A 144 -41.95 0.55 17.20
CA GLN A 144 -42.18 -0.05 15.86
C GLN A 144 -40.94 0.12 14.96
N LYS A 145 -40.42 -0.99 14.41
CA LYS A 145 -39.36 -1.04 13.37
C LYS A 145 -39.87 -0.41 12.04
N PRO A 146 -39.07 -0.19 10.94
CA PRO A 146 -37.75 -0.75 10.61
C PRO A 146 -36.78 0.11 9.75
N GLN A 147 -35.62 -0.48 9.44
CA GLN A 147 -34.65 -0.19 8.35
C GLN A 147 -33.94 1.19 8.29
N VAL A 148 -32.64 1.22 8.68
CA VAL A 148 -31.54 1.65 7.80
C VAL A 148 -30.18 1.28 8.41
N ASN A 149 -29.39 0.55 7.62
CA ASN A 149 -28.01 0.17 7.93
C ASN A 149 -27.09 1.39 7.90
N PHE A 150 -26.63 1.86 9.06
CA PHE A 150 -25.44 2.69 9.17
C PHE A 150 -24.55 2.15 10.30
N PHE A 151 -23.68 1.19 9.95
CA PHE A 151 -22.59 0.77 10.82
C PHE A 151 -21.53 1.88 10.89
N HIS A 152 -21.76 2.87 11.75
CA HIS A 152 -20.72 3.78 12.19
C HIS A 152 -20.15 3.22 13.51
N VAL A 153 -19.07 2.43 13.41
CA VAL A 153 -18.32 1.96 14.57
C VAL A 153 -17.56 3.18 15.14
N VAL A 154 -18.20 3.87 16.07
CA VAL A 154 -17.61 4.95 16.86
C VAL A 154 -16.97 4.32 18.09
N ILE A 155 -15.65 4.12 18.04
CA ILE A 155 -14.86 3.79 19.23
C ILE A 155 -14.60 5.12 19.97
N MET A 156 -15.43 5.46 20.94
CA MET A 156 -15.12 6.51 21.92
C MET A 156 -14.60 5.90 23.21
N GLY A 157 -13.68 6.63 23.84
CA GLY A 157 -12.94 6.17 24.99
C GLY A 157 -13.83 6.02 26.22
N CYS A 158 -13.65 4.90 26.91
CA CYS A 158 -14.19 4.68 28.24
C CYS A 158 -13.39 5.45 29.28
N LEU A 159 -14.07 6.30 30.04
CA LEU A 159 -13.72 6.55 31.44
C LEU A 159 -14.53 5.56 32.27
N CYS A 160 -13.88 4.57 32.86
CA CYS A 160 -14.45 3.80 33.97
C CYS A 160 -14.07 4.53 35.26
N VAL A 161 -15.05 5.13 35.93
CA VAL A 161 -14.96 5.43 37.36
C VAL A 161 -15.44 4.16 38.07
N GLU A 162 -14.56 3.51 38.82
CA GLU A 162 -14.89 2.36 39.67
C GLU A 162 -15.55 2.88 40.95
N PHE A 163 -16.70 2.29 41.32
CA PHE A 163 -17.19 2.25 42.70
C PHE A 163 -16.75 0.92 43.32
#